data_AF-A0A0C1GQW8-F1
#
_entry.id   AF-A0A0C1GQW8-F1
#
_cell.length_a   1.000
_cell.length_b   1.000
_cell.length_c   1.000
_cell.angle_alpha   90.00
_cell.angle_beta   90.00
_cell.angle_gamma   90.00
#
_symmetry.space_group_name_H-M   'P 1'
#
loop_
_entity.id
_entity.type
_entity.pdbx_description
1 polymer ?
#
loop_
_entity_poly.entity_id
_entity_poly.type
_entity_poly.pdbx_seq_one_letter_code
_entity_poly.pdbx_strand_id
1 'polypeptide(L)'
;MRSAFPVVILLAASPVASEIRLEIPVDCQLGKTCHIQNYFDHTPTGKFRDFRCGSLTYDGHTGTDFGLPTLANMKNGVDVLAAAPGKVRAVRDGMLDKKFDPNAANDVENRECGNGVVIEHDDGWETQYCHLLRGSVAVAPDDLVETGSVLGKIGLSGKTQFPHLHLSVRKNGLPVDPFVPNGGNGCEDSDASLWATPLEYVSSGLLSVGFSQGIPSYEAVLAGTAAETKLPTSAGAIVLYGHAFGGRAGDVIRLEIFGPDGEFLSEDMVLDKTQAQLYRATGRRLSDTRWEAGEYRGVVTLIREGTAISKKATSVTVR
;
A
#
# COMPACT_ATOMS: atom_id res chain seq x y z
N MET A 1 -10.15 77.94 5.11
CA MET A 1 -10.33 76.68 4.37
C MET A 1 -9.23 75.72 4.80
N ARG A 2 -9.56 74.73 5.64
CA ARG A 2 -8.64 73.64 6.01
C ARG A 2 -9.27 72.35 5.48
N SER A 3 -8.76 71.84 4.36
CA SER A 3 -9.17 70.55 3.82
C SER A 3 -8.42 69.44 4.55
N ALA A 4 -9.16 68.58 5.23
CA ALA A 4 -8.63 67.34 5.79
C ALA A 4 -8.82 66.23 4.75
N PHE A 5 -7.72 65.59 4.33
CA PHE A 5 -7.78 64.38 3.51
C PHE A 5 -7.86 63.16 4.43
N PRO A 6 -8.79 62.21 4.19
CA PRO A 6 -8.82 60.97 4.95
C PRO A 6 -7.70 60.06 4.44
N VAL A 7 -6.81 59.65 5.34
CA VAL A 7 -5.85 58.58 5.08
C VAL A 7 -6.62 57.26 5.15
N VAL A 8 -6.82 56.63 4.01
CA VAL A 8 -7.33 55.25 3.94
C VAL A 8 -6.15 54.33 4.17
N ILE A 9 -6.08 53.73 5.37
CA ILE A 9 -5.14 52.66 5.66
C ILE A 9 -5.72 51.38 5.05
N LEU A 10 -5.18 50.95 3.92
CA LEU A 10 -5.40 49.59 3.41
C LEU A 10 -4.64 48.62 4.33
N LEU A 11 -5.38 47.86 5.14
CA LEU A 11 -4.87 46.66 5.77
C LEU A 11 -4.63 45.62 4.67
N ALA A 12 -3.38 45.48 4.24
CA ALA A 12 -2.95 44.32 3.47
C ALA A 12 -3.05 43.10 4.39
N ALA A 13 -4.09 42.28 4.20
CA ALA A 13 -4.13 40.95 4.78
C ALA A 13 -3.00 40.15 4.11
N SER A 14 -1.95 39.84 4.85
CA SER A 14 -0.98 38.83 4.42
C SER A 14 -1.76 37.54 4.16
N PRO A 15 -1.58 36.87 3.01
CA PRO A 15 -2.16 35.55 2.84
C PRO A 15 -1.59 34.67 3.96
N VAL A 16 -2.48 34.07 4.75
CA VAL A 16 -2.11 32.97 5.62
C VAL A 16 -1.59 31.89 4.68
N ALA A 17 -0.30 31.56 4.78
CA ALA A 17 0.32 30.50 4.00
C ALA A 17 -0.55 29.23 4.14
N SER A 18 -1.18 28.79 3.05
CA SER A 18 -2.00 27.59 3.11
C SER A 18 -1.08 26.39 3.25
N GLU A 19 -1.29 25.55 4.26
CA GLU A 19 -0.66 24.24 4.32
C GLU A 19 -0.91 23.47 3.02
N ILE A 20 0.10 22.74 2.53
CA ILE A 20 -0.06 21.90 1.34
C ILE A 20 -1.20 20.90 1.56
N ARG A 21 -2.05 20.73 0.55
CA ARG A 21 -3.10 19.71 0.56
C ARG A 21 -2.75 18.62 -0.44
N LEU A 22 -2.76 17.38 0.03
CA LEU A 22 -2.35 16.20 -0.72
C LEU A 22 -3.58 15.39 -1.12
N GLU A 23 -3.70 15.06 -2.39
CA GLU A 23 -4.60 14.01 -2.89
C GLU A 23 -3.89 12.65 -2.90
N ILE A 24 -4.66 11.57 -3.01
CA ILE A 24 -4.13 10.20 -3.10
C ILE A 24 -3.18 10.11 -4.32
N PRO A 25 -1.91 9.71 -4.14
CA PRO A 25 -0.89 9.77 -5.20
C PRO A 25 -0.88 8.54 -6.11
N VAL A 26 -1.96 7.75 -6.15
CA VAL A 26 -2.02 6.48 -6.86
C VAL A 26 -3.39 6.30 -7.51
N ASP A 27 -3.41 5.91 -8.78
CA ASP A 27 -4.65 5.61 -9.53
C ASP A 27 -5.17 4.21 -9.18
N CYS A 28 -5.66 4.06 -7.95
CA CYS A 28 -6.20 2.81 -7.44
C CYS A 28 -7.24 3.06 -6.34
N GLN A 29 -8.07 2.04 -6.07
CA GLN A 29 -9.06 2.09 -5.00
C GLN A 29 -8.46 1.51 -3.72
N LEU A 30 -8.14 2.36 -2.74
CA LEU A 30 -7.66 1.92 -1.43
C LEU A 30 -8.61 0.91 -0.78
N GLY A 31 -8.04 -0.15 -0.19
CA GLY A 31 -8.77 -1.28 0.40
C GLY A 31 -9.32 -2.29 -0.62
N LYS A 32 -9.35 -1.95 -1.91
CA LYS A 32 -9.85 -2.82 -2.98
C LYS A 32 -8.74 -3.33 -3.87
N THR A 33 -8.06 -2.43 -4.58
CA THR A 33 -7.03 -2.74 -5.59
C THR A 33 -5.62 -2.36 -5.16
N CYS A 34 -5.49 -1.60 -4.07
CA CYS A 34 -4.25 -1.23 -3.40
C CYS A 34 -4.51 -0.98 -1.91
N HIS A 35 -3.46 -0.80 -1.13
CA HIS A 35 -3.55 -0.61 0.32
C HIS A 35 -2.39 0.26 0.83
N ILE A 36 -2.54 0.82 2.02
CA ILE A 36 -1.39 1.38 2.74
C ILE A 36 -0.69 0.23 3.47
N GLN A 37 0.59 0.04 3.17
CA GLN A 37 1.41 -1.04 3.71
C GLN A 37 2.26 -0.61 4.90
N ASN A 38 2.73 0.64 4.92
CA ASN A 38 3.50 1.22 6.01
C ASN A 38 3.18 2.71 6.14
N TYR A 39 3.19 3.22 7.37
CA TYR A 39 3.11 4.63 7.72
C TYR A 39 4.44 5.16 8.25
N PHE A 40 4.52 6.47 8.47
CA PHE A 40 5.66 7.13 9.07
C PHE A 40 6.01 6.58 10.46
N ASP A 41 7.30 6.44 10.77
CA ASP A 41 7.79 6.04 12.09
C ASP A 41 8.02 7.27 12.99
N HIS A 42 7.29 7.34 14.11
CA HIS A 42 7.35 8.43 15.10
C HIS A 42 8.34 8.20 16.23
N THR A 43 9.09 7.10 16.23
CA THR A 43 9.92 6.71 17.38
C THR A 43 11.42 6.79 17.12
N PRO A 44 12.24 6.85 18.19
CA PRO A 44 13.67 6.64 18.08
C PRO A 44 13.99 5.22 17.61
N THR A 45 15.20 5.06 17.06
CA THR A 45 15.66 3.80 16.47
C THR A 45 15.40 2.57 17.34
N GLY A 46 14.77 1.55 16.76
CA GLY A 46 14.53 0.25 17.38
C GLY A 46 13.21 0.06 18.14
N LYS A 47 12.29 1.04 18.17
CA LYS A 47 10.97 0.91 18.82
C LYS A 47 9.76 1.31 17.95
N PHE A 48 9.93 1.30 16.62
CA PHE A 48 9.03 1.81 15.57
C PHE A 48 7.52 1.76 15.85
N ARG A 49 6.84 2.89 15.60
CA ARG A 49 5.37 3.02 15.70
C ARG A 49 4.80 4.02 14.70
N ASP A 50 3.63 3.69 14.16
CA ASP A 50 2.87 4.60 13.30
C ASP A 50 2.10 5.68 14.10
N PHE A 51 1.44 6.60 13.38
CA PHE A 51 0.66 7.71 13.95
C PHE A 51 -0.61 7.32 14.73
N ARG A 52 -0.87 6.02 14.90
CA ARG A 52 -1.90 5.47 15.79
C ARG A 52 -1.29 4.51 16.82
N CYS A 53 -0.01 4.69 17.15
CA CYS A 53 0.80 3.75 17.94
C CYS A 53 0.84 2.31 17.41
N GLY A 54 0.43 2.09 16.17
CA GLY A 54 0.37 0.77 15.55
C GLY A 54 1.75 0.31 15.09
N SER A 55 1.79 -0.97 14.70
CA SER A 55 3.01 -1.64 14.25
C SER A 55 3.16 -1.62 12.72
N LEU A 56 2.33 -0.86 11.98
CA LEU A 56 2.36 -0.86 10.52
C LEU A 56 3.36 0.18 10.01
N THR A 57 4.62 -0.02 10.40
CA THR A 57 5.79 0.77 10.02
C THR A 57 7.06 -0.05 10.33
N TYR A 58 8.24 0.53 10.11
CA TYR A 58 9.51 -0.05 10.50
C TYR A 58 10.53 1.04 10.84
N ASP A 59 11.63 0.63 11.47
CA ASP A 59 12.67 1.50 11.98
C ASP A 59 13.18 2.52 10.95
N GLY A 60 12.94 3.80 11.22
CA GLY A 60 13.40 4.92 10.39
C GLY A 60 12.59 5.14 9.10
N HIS A 61 11.39 4.57 8.99
CA HIS A 61 10.51 4.81 7.86
C HIS A 61 9.96 6.25 7.85
N THR A 62 10.24 7.02 6.81
CA THR A 62 9.94 8.48 6.76
C THR A 62 8.87 8.85 5.73
N GLY A 63 7.97 7.92 5.41
CA GLY A 63 6.93 8.15 4.40
C GLY A 63 5.71 7.25 4.56
N THR A 64 4.89 7.20 3.52
CA THR A 64 3.71 6.33 3.42
C THR A 64 3.86 5.42 2.21
N ASP A 65 3.68 4.11 2.41
CA ASP A 65 3.80 3.11 1.34
C ASP A 65 2.42 2.70 0.83
N PHE A 66 2.12 3.02 -0.43
CA PHE A 66 0.93 2.58 -1.15
C PHE A 66 1.25 1.32 -1.95
N GLY A 67 0.90 0.16 -1.40
CA GLY A 67 1.22 -1.15 -1.93
C GLY A 67 0.21 -1.71 -2.93
N LEU A 68 0.70 -2.52 -3.85
CA LEU A 68 -0.12 -3.39 -4.70
C LEU A 68 -0.15 -4.82 -4.14
N PRO A 69 -1.27 -5.56 -4.31
CA PRO A 69 -1.39 -6.91 -3.76
C PRO A 69 -0.39 -7.93 -4.34
N THR A 70 -0.04 -7.81 -5.63
CA THR A 70 0.78 -8.79 -6.35
C THR A 70 1.65 -8.14 -7.45
N LEU A 71 2.67 -8.88 -7.93
CA LEU A 71 3.45 -8.48 -9.10
C LEU A 71 2.62 -8.43 -10.39
N ALA A 72 1.54 -9.21 -10.50
CA ALA A 72 0.61 -9.12 -11.62
C ALA A 72 -0.08 -7.75 -11.66
N ASN A 73 -0.47 -7.20 -10.50
CA ASN A 73 -1.03 -5.85 -10.43
C ASN A 73 -0.03 -4.79 -10.92
N MET A 74 1.24 -4.91 -10.51
CA MET A 74 2.31 -4.02 -10.97
C MET A 74 2.49 -4.10 -12.49
N LYS A 75 2.52 -5.32 -13.06
CA LYS A 75 2.65 -5.54 -14.51
C LYS A 75 1.49 -4.99 -15.32
N ASN A 76 0.28 -4.97 -14.76
CA ASN A 76 -0.89 -4.36 -15.40
C ASN A 76 -0.79 -2.82 -15.46
N GLY A 77 0.12 -2.22 -14.67
CA GLY A 77 0.36 -0.79 -14.61
C GLY A 77 -0.65 -0.10 -13.69
N VAL A 78 -0.12 0.61 -12.69
CA VAL A 78 -0.89 1.50 -11.81
C VAL A 78 -0.19 2.83 -11.79
N ASP A 79 -0.88 3.89 -12.20
CA ASP A 79 -0.30 5.22 -12.32
C ASP A 79 -0.01 5.81 -10.93
N VAL A 80 1.14 6.48 -10.85
CA VAL A 80 1.51 7.35 -9.73
C VAL A 80 1.20 8.77 -10.15
N LEU A 81 0.47 9.47 -9.30
CA LEU A 81 -0.09 10.79 -9.56
C LEU A 81 0.59 11.83 -8.66
N ALA A 82 0.77 13.04 -9.16
CA ALA A 82 1.18 14.17 -8.34
C ALA A 82 0.12 14.43 -7.27
N ALA A 83 0.51 14.37 -5.99
CA ALA A 83 -0.39 14.59 -4.85
C ALA A 83 -0.82 16.06 -4.72
N ALA A 84 -0.04 16.99 -5.25
CA ALA A 84 -0.24 18.43 -5.17
C ALA A 84 0.42 19.11 -6.39
N PRO A 85 -0.02 20.33 -6.78
CA PRO A 85 0.62 21.04 -7.87
C PRO A 85 2.03 21.49 -7.48
N GLY A 86 2.93 21.58 -8.44
CA GLY A 86 4.30 22.00 -8.17
C GLY A 86 5.21 21.88 -9.38
N LYS A 87 6.51 22.04 -9.12
CA LYS A 87 7.55 21.95 -10.14
C LYS A 87 8.42 20.71 -9.91
N VAL A 88 8.62 19.92 -10.95
CA VAL A 88 9.51 18.75 -10.89
C VAL A 88 10.95 19.23 -10.73
N ARG A 89 11.59 18.86 -9.62
CA ARG A 89 12.99 19.19 -9.35
C ARG A 89 13.94 18.16 -9.91
N ALA A 90 13.63 16.89 -9.70
CA ALA A 90 14.55 15.80 -10.01
C ALA A 90 13.79 14.54 -10.39
N VAL A 91 14.38 13.75 -11.28
CA VAL A 91 13.87 12.45 -11.71
C VAL A 91 15.00 11.42 -11.76
N ARG A 92 14.64 10.15 -11.61
CA ARG A 92 15.52 9.01 -11.91
C ARG A 92 14.70 7.93 -12.60
N ASP A 93 15.17 7.43 -13.74
CA ASP A 93 14.46 6.37 -14.46
C ASP A 93 15.39 5.41 -15.22
N GLY A 94 15.95 4.43 -14.51
CA GLY A 94 16.85 3.45 -15.12
C GLY A 94 17.25 2.27 -14.24
N MET A 95 16.82 2.27 -12.97
CA MET A 95 17.02 1.15 -12.06
C MET A 95 16.08 0.00 -12.41
N LEU A 96 16.61 -1.22 -12.31
CA LEU A 96 15.84 -2.43 -12.54
C LEU A 96 14.76 -2.61 -11.47
N ASP A 97 13.59 -3.07 -11.91
CA ASP A 97 12.55 -3.60 -11.04
C ASP A 97 12.96 -5.00 -10.57
N LYS A 98 13.64 -5.06 -9.42
CA LYS A 98 14.08 -6.30 -8.78
C LYS A 98 13.83 -6.22 -7.30
N LYS A 99 13.37 -7.32 -6.72
CA LYS A 99 13.22 -7.42 -5.27
C LYS A 99 14.59 -7.17 -4.61
N PHE A 100 14.63 -6.27 -3.65
CA PHE A 100 15.82 -5.97 -2.88
C PHE A 100 16.32 -7.19 -2.11
N ASP A 101 17.59 -7.53 -2.31
CA ASP A 101 18.31 -8.53 -1.53
C ASP A 101 19.20 -7.81 -0.50
N PRO A 102 18.96 -8.00 0.81
CA PRO A 102 19.80 -7.42 1.86
C PRO A 102 21.29 -7.80 1.73
N ASN A 103 21.62 -8.94 1.12
CA ASN A 103 23.01 -9.36 0.88
C ASN A 103 23.69 -8.56 -0.24
N ALA A 104 22.93 -7.83 -1.04
CA ALA A 104 23.39 -6.96 -2.11
C ALA A 104 23.08 -5.48 -1.81
N ALA A 105 23.15 -5.07 -0.54
CA ALA A 105 22.81 -3.72 -0.09
C ALA A 105 23.56 -2.61 -0.86
N ASN A 106 24.81 -2.86 -1.24
CA ASN A 106 25.64 -1.91 -1.98
C ASN A 106 25.10 -1.58 -3.38
N ASP A 107 24.24 -2.42 -3.97
CA ASP A 107 23.65 -2.19 -5.31
C ASP A 107 22.73 -0.95 -5.33
N VAL A 108 22.20 -0.54 -4.17
CA VAL A 108 21.21 0.52 -4.05
C VAL A 108 21.63 1.67 -3.13
N GLU A 109 22.89 1.68 -2.68
CA GLU A 109 23.42 2.74 -1.81
C GLU A 109 23.29 4.12 -2.48
N ASN A 110 22.75 5.10 -1.75
CA ASN A 110 22.41 6.45 -2.24
C ASN A 110 21.35 6.47 -3.36
N ARG A 111 20.70 5.34 -3.61
CA ARG A 111 19.70 5.11 -4.65
C ARG A 111 18.54 4.26 -4.11
N GLU A 112 18.32 4.31 -2.80
CA GLU A 112 17.34 3.50 -2.08
C GLU A 112 15.93 3.78 -2.61
N CYS A 113 15.65 5.04 -2.95
CA CYS A 113 14.41 5.47 -3.59
C CYS A 113 14.15 4.82 -4.97
N GLY A 114 15.16 4.22 -5.61
CA GLY A 114 14.97 3.62 -6.94
C GLY A 114 14.72 4.67 -8.03
N ASN A 115 13.87 4.33 -8.99
CA ASN A 115 13.31 5.30 -9.92
C ASN A 115 12.29 6.15 -9.19
N GLY A 116 12.21 7.43 -9.52
CA GLY A 116 11.38 8.35 -8.76
C GLY A 116 11.36 9.76 -9.30
N VAL A 117 10.47 10.55 -8.70
CA VAL A 117 10.25 11.97 -9.00
C VAL A 117 10.29 12.74 -7.69
N VAL A 118 10.88 13.93 -7.71
CA VAL A 118 10.79 14.91 -6.62
C VAL A 118 10.11 16.16 -7.14
N ILE A 119 9.07 16.61 -6.44
CA ILE A 119 8.32 17.82 -6.75
C ILE A 119 8.54 18.82 -5.61
N GLU A 120 8.94 20.03 -5.99
CA GLU A 120 8.95 21.19 -5.10
C GLU A 120 7.62 21.92 -5.21
N HIS A 121 7.12 22.35 -4.05
CA HIS A 121 5.90 23.11 -3.90
C HIS A 121 6.20 24.44 -3.21
N ASP A 122 5.18 25.29 -3.10
CA ASP A 122 5.30 26.57 -2.42
C ASP A 122 5.69 26.41 -0.93
N ASP A 123 6.23 27.50 -0.38
CA ASP A 123 6.66 27.59 1.02
C ASP A 123 7.71 26.56 1.46
N GLY A 124 8.43 25.93 0.55
CA GLY A 124 9.48 24.94 0.89
C GLY A 124 8.93 23.55 1.23
N TRP A 125 7.70 23.25 0.80
CA TRP A 125 7.18 21.89 0.79
C TRP A 125 7.78 21.08 -0.36
N GLU A 126 8.00 19.78 -0.14
CA GLU A 126 8.50 18.85 -1.15
C GLU A 126 7.77 17.51 -1.01
N THR A 127 7.44 16.88 -2.14
CA THR A 127 7.03 15.48 -2.19
C THR A 127 8.00 14.65 -3.02
N GLN A 128 8.34 13.45 -2.54
CA GLN A 128 9.19 12.50 -3.23
C GLN A 128 8.43 11.19 -3.45
N TYR A 129 8.43 10.72 -4.70
CA TYR A 129 7.74 9.53 -5.18
C TYR A 129 8.78 8.50 -5.57
N CYS A 130 8.89 7.41 -4.81
CA CYS A 130 9.93 6.40 -4.98
C CYS A 130 9.39 5.08 -5.53
N HIS A 131 10.33 4.22 -5.94
CA HIS A 131 10.10 2.85 -6.40
C HIS A 131 9.29 2.73 -7.70
N LEU A 132 9.38 3.74 -8.57
CA LEU A 132 8.69 3.74 -9.85
C LEU A 132 9.20 2.62 -10.78
N LEU A 133 8.32 2.17 -11.68
CA LEU A 133 8.61 1.17 -12.70
C LEU A 133 9.66 1.72 -13.67
N ARG A 134 10.65 0.90 -14.04
CA ARG A 134 11.69 1.30 -14.98
C ARG A 134 11.11 1.68 -16.34
N GLY A 135 11.53 2.83 -16.86
CA GLY A 135 11.09 3.39 -18.12
C GLY A 135 9.68 3.99 -18.08
N SER A 136 9.10 4.16 -16.88
CA SER A 136 7.74 4.68 -16.73
C SER A 136 7.67 6.16 -16.36
N VAL A 137 8.78 6.80 -15.99
CA VAL A 137 8.74 8.20 -15.54
C VAL A 137 8.31 9.09 -16.71
N ALA A 138 7.22 9.82 -16.51
CA ALA A 138 6.50 10.54 -17.55
C ALA A 138 6.77 12.06 -17.57
N VAL A 139 7.63 12.54 -16.66
CA VAL A 139 7.97 13.96 -16.47
C VAL A 139 9.48 14.17 -16.48
N ALA A 140 9.89 15.40 -16.73
CA ALA A 140 11.28 15.85 -16.73
C ALA A 140 11.52 16.93 -15.67
N PRO A 141 12.78 17.17 -15.26
CA PRO A 141 13.12 18.34 -14.46
C PRO A 141 12.60 19.63 -15.10
N ASP A 142 12.15 20.54 -14.26
CA ASP A 142 11.52 21.82 -14.58
C ASP A 142 10.07 21.78 -15.11
N ASP A 143 9.49 20.60 -15.34
CA ASP A 143 8.07 20.49 -15.68
C ASP A 143 7.17 21.02 -14.55
N LEU A 144 6.11 21.74 -14.93
CA LEU A 144 5.02 22.09 -14.03
C LEU A 144 3.97 20.99 -14.07
N VAL A 145 3.55 20.54 -12.90
CA VAL A 145 2.52 19.51 -12.75
C VAL A 145 1.37 20.04 -11.91
N GLU A 146 0.16 19.63 -12.26
CA GLU A 146 -1.03 19.82 -11.46
C GLU A 146 -1.32 18.57 -10.63
N THR A 147 -2.13 18.70 -9.57
CA THR A 147 -2.65 17.53 -8.85
C THR A 147 -3.28 16.53 -9.81
N GLY A 148 -2.93 15.25 -9.69
CA GLY A 148 -3.41 14.19 -10.57
C GLY A 148 -2.59 14.00 -11.85
N SER A 149 -1.57 14.83 -12.12
CA SER A 149 -0.66 14.60 -13.26
C SER A 149 0.06 13.26 -13.11
N VAL A 150 0.12 12.46 -14.18
CA VAL A 150 0.83 11.18 -14.17
C VAL A 150 2.34 11.42 -14.11
N LEU A 151 2.98 10.87 -13.09
CA LEU A 151 4.43 10.96 -12.86
C LEU A 151 5.17 9.71 -13.34
N GLY A 152 4.48 8.56 -13.33
CA GLY A 152 4.96 7.28 -13.80
C GLY A 152 4.08 6.16 -13.30
N LYS A 153 4.62 4.95 -13.13
CA LYS A 153 3.87 3.79 -12.64
C LYS A 153 4.51 3.18 -11.41
N ILE A 154 3.71 2.57 -10.53
CA ILE A 154 4.22 1.79 -9.39
C ILE A 154 5.12 0.67 -9.91
N GLY A 155 6.32 0.54 -9.34
CA GLY A 155 7.31 -0.46 -9.70
C GLY A 155 7.87 -1.22 -8.51
N LEU A 156 9.07 -1.77 -8.72
CA LEU A 156 9.85 -2.54 -7.74
C LEU A 156 11.33 -2.15 -7.81
N SER A 157 11.64 -0.89 -8.10
CA SER A 157 13.02 -0.41 -8.19
C SER A 157 13.56 0.13 -6.85
N GLY A 158 14.88 0.03 -6.64
CA GLY A 158 15.52 0.50 -5.41
C GLY A 158 15.43 -0.48 -4.24
N LYS A 159 15.40 0.03 -3.00
CA LYS A 159 15.38 -0.77 -1.77
C LYS A 159 13.96 -1.21 -1.41
N THR A 160 13.35 -2.01 -2.28
CA THR A 160 11.93 -2.41 -2.18
C THR A 160 11.74 -3.93 -2.22
N GLN A 161 10.81 -4.46 -1.43
CA GLN A 161 10.57 -5.91 -1.31
C GLN A 161 9.21 -6.37 -1.88
N PHE A 162 8.33 -5.42 -2.23
CA PHE A 162 7.01 -5.64 -2.79
C PHE A 162 6.63 -4.41 -3.63
N PRO A 163 5.75 -4.54 -4.65
CA PRO A 163 5.41 -3.42 -5.53
C PRO A 163 4.63 -2.35 -4.77
N HIS A 164 5.18 -1.13 -4.71
CA HIS A 164 4.53 0.00 -4.03
C HIS A 164 5.08 1.34 -4.49
N LEU A 165 4.31 2.39 -4.23
CA LEU A 165 4.82 3.76 -4.17
C LEU A 165 5.21 4.07 -2.72
N HIS A 166 6.43 4.56 -2.49
CA HIS A 166 6.78 5.23 -1.24
C HIS A 166 6.67 6.75 -1.46
N LEU A 167 5.78 7.41 -0.72
CA LEU A 167 5.63 8.87 -0.70
C LEU A 167 6.32 9.43 0.55
N SER A 168 7.37 10.23 0.36
CA SER A 168 7.92 11.08 1.42
C SER A 168 7.41 12.50 1.27
N VAL A 169 7.03 13.14 2.38
CA VAL A 169 6.67 14.56 2.45
C VAL A 169 7.71 15.27 3.29
N ARG A 170 8.19 16.44 2.83
CA ARG A 170 9.16 17.25 3.57
C ARG A 170 8.75 18.72 3.63
N LYS A 171 9.10 19.37 4.73
CA LYS A 171 9.03 20.83 4.89
C LYS A 171 10.41 21.36 5.22
N ASN A 172 10.96 22.23 4.37
CA ASN A 172 12.30 22.81 4.54
C ASN A 172 13.37 21.72 4.75
N GLY A 173 13.26 20.61 4.01
CA GLY A 173 14.17 19.47 4.08
C GLY A 173 13.92 18.49 5.23
N LEU A 174 13.01 18.80 6.17
CA LEU A 174 12.67 17.91 7.28
C LEU A 174 11.50 16.99 6.91
N PRO A 175 11.56 15.68 7.21
CA PRO A 175 10.46 14.76 6.95
C PRO A 175 9.24 15.09 7.80
N VAL A 176 8.06 15.01 7.20
CA VAL A 176 6.76 15.31 7.81
C VAL A 176 5.84 14.11 7.58
N ASP A 177 5.14 13.67 8.63
CA ASP A 177 4.06 12.72 8.49
C ASP A 177 2.80 13.44 7.95
N PRO A 178 2.28 13.07 6.75
CA PRO A 178 1.05 13.68 6.22
C PRO A 178 -0.21 13.41 7.06
N PHE A 179 -0.18 12.41 7.95
CA PHE A 179 -1.28 12.11 8.86
C PHE A 179 -1.29 12.97 10.13
N VAL A 180 -0.13 13.49 10.56
CA VAL A 180 0.03 14.32 11.77
C VAL A 180 1.11 15.41 11.56
N PRO A 181 0.86 16.41 10.68
CA PRO A 181 1.91 17.32 10.19
C PRO A 181 2.47 18.27 11.26
N ASN A 182 1.74 18.51 12.33
CA ASN A 182 2.16 19.40 13.43
C ASN A 182 3.08 18.71 14.46
N GLY A 183 3.45 17.45 14.20
CA GLY A 183 4.28 16.65 15.10
C GLY A 183 3.49 16.06 16.27
N GLY A 184 4.22 15.34 17.13
CA GLY A 184 3.67 14.55 18.24
C GLY A 184 4.35 13.18 18.29
N ASN A 185 4.02 12.37 19.28
CA ASN A 185 4.47 10.97 19.36
C ASN A 185 3.69 10.04 18.42
N GLY A 186 2.82 10.58 17.56
CA GLY A 186 1.96 9.81 16.68
C GLY A 186 0.98 8.90 17.45
N CYS A 187 0.52 9.30 18.63
CA CYS A 187 -0.37 8.46 19.44
C CYS A 187 -1.65 9.18 19.90
N GLU A 188 -1.73 10.48 19.63
CA GLU A 188 -2.83 11.34 20.04
C GLU A 188 -3.77 11.56 18.86
N ASP A 189 -5.07 11.67 19.15
CA ASP A 189 -6.04 12.07 18.14
C ASP A 189 -5.72 13.50 17.69
N SER A 190 -5.36 13.66 16.42
CA SER A 190 -5.13 14.94 15.78
C SER A 190 -6.11 15.08 14.62
N ASP A 191 -6.85 16.19 14.61
CA ASP A 191 -7.68 16.59 13.45
C ASP A 191 -6.83 17.17 12.31
N ALA A 192 -5.55 17.49 12.57
CA ALA A 192 -4.65 18.00 11.56
C ALA A 192 -4.15 16.88 10.65
N SER A 193 -4.36 17.02 9.34
CA SER A 193 -3.83 16.14 8.30
C SER A 193 -3.59 16.95 7.02
N LEU A 194 -2.55 16.59 6.27
CA LEU A 194 -2.29 17.18 4.95
C LEU A 194 -3.20 16.61 3.87
N TRP A 195 -3.87 15.48 4.11
CA TRP A 195 -4.74 14.86 3.11
C TRP A 195 -5.98 15.72 2.83
N ALA A 196 -6.26 15.98 1.56
CA ALA A 196 -7.43 16.71 1.08
C ALA A 196 -8.72 16.00 1.52
N THR A 197 -8.76 14.69 1.29
CA THR A 197 -9.77 13.76 1.79
C THR A 197 -9.12 12.88 2.87
N PRO A 198 -9.65 12.85 4.11
CA PRO A 198 -9.10 12.00 5.16
C PRO A 198 -9.03 10.53 4.73
N LEU A 199 -7.85 9.93 4.87
CA LEU A 199 -7.64 8.51 4.59
C LEU A 199 -7.92 7.69 5.85
N GLU A 200 -8.68 6.61 5.69
CA GLU A 200 -8.97 5.69 6.78
C GLU A 200 -7.69 4.98 7.26
N TYR A 201 -7.46 4.96 8.57
CA TYR A 201 -6.38 4.18 9.14
C TYR A 201 -6.69 2.69 9.06
N VAL A 202 -5.84 1.95 8.36
CA VAL A 202 -5.85 0.48 8.35
C VAL A 202 -4.61 -0.05 9.06
N SER A 203 -4.80 -1.00 9.99
CA SER A 203 -3.69 -1.63 10.73
C SER A 203 -3.26 -2.98 10.15
N SER A 204 -4.06 -3.52 9.23
CA SER A 204 -3.87 -4.82 8.57
C SER A 204 -4.96 -5.05 7.53
N GLY A 205 -4.79 -6.03 6.67
CA GLY A 205 -5.84 -6.42 5.74
C GLY A 205 -5.48 -7.62 4.87
N LEU A 206 -6.46 -8.14 4.14
CA LEU A 206 -6.25 -9.17 3.12
C LEU A 206 -5.80 -8.52 1.82
N LEU A 207 -4.77 -9.08 1.19
CA LEU A 207 -4.22 -8.64 -0.09
C LEU A 207 -4.88 -9.37 -1.26
N SER A 208 -4.79 -10.70 -1.24
CA SER A 208 -5.33 -11.56 -2.30
C SER A 208 -5.85 -12.87 -1.73
N VAL A 209 -6.88 -13.42 -2.35
CA VAL A 209 -7.44 -14.74 -2.05
C VAL A 209 -7.66 -15.49 -3.35
N GLY A 210 -7.55 -16.81 -3.34
CA GLY A 210 -7.72 -17.59 -4.57
C GLY A 210 -7.83 -19.09 -4.32
N PHE A 211 -8.28 -19.79 -5.35
CA PHE A 211 -8.28 -21.26 -5.39
C PHE A 211 -7.10 -21.79 -6.21
N SER A 212 -6.66 -23.01 -5.90
CA SER A 212 -5.63 -23.73 -6.64
C SER A 212 -5.75 -25.24 -6.48
N GLN A 213 -5.10 -26.01 -7.36
CA GLN A 213 -5.12 -27.49 -7.35
C GLN A 213 -4.19 -28.15 -6.31
N GLY A 214 -3.67 -27.35 -5.38
CA GLY A 214 -2.70 -27.74 -4.36
C GLY A 214 -2.30 -26.50 -3.56
N ILE A 215 -1.54 -26.67 -2.47
CA ILE A 215 -1.04 -25.52 -1.69
C ILE A 215 -0.03 -24.76 -2.57
N PRO A 216 -0.32 -23.51 -2.99
CA PRO A 216 0.58 -22.77 -3.85
C PRO A 216 1.83 -22.34 -3.08
N SER A 217 2.93 -22.16 -3.81
CA SER A 217 4.15 -21.57 -3.24
C SER A 217 3.90 -20.11 -2.90
N TYR A 218 4.60 -19.60 -1.88
CA TYR A 218 4.51 -18.18 -1.52
C TYR A 218 4.94 -17.27 -2.68
N GLU A 219 5.91 -17.70 -3.48
CA GLU A 219 6.34 -16.98 -4.68
C GLU A 219 5.19 -16.83 -5.71
N ALA A 220 4.43 -17.90 -5.98
CA ALA A 220 3.30 -17.84 -6.90
C ALA A 220 2.17 -16.92 -6.39
N VAL A 221 1.99 -16.85 -5.07
CA VAL A 221 1.02 -15.95 -4.43
C VAL A 221 1.46 -14.49 -4.61
N LEU A 222 2.72 -14.17 -4.31
CA LEU A 222 3.28 -12.83 -4.52
C LEU A 222 3.29 -12.43 -6.00
N ALA A 223 3.54 -13.40 -6.90
CA ALA A 223 3.50 -13.17 -8.34
C ALA A 223 2.09 -12.88 -8.87
N GLY A 224 1.04 -13.27 -8.12
CA GLY A 224 -0.35 -13.18 -8.57
C GLY A 224 -0.73 -14.28 -9.57
N THR A 225 0.01 -15.38 -9.61
CA THR A 225 -0.20 -16.50 -10.55
C THR A 225 -0.75 -17.76 -9.89
N ALA A 226 -0.94 -17.75 -8.58
CA ALA A 226 -1.44 -18.90 -7.83
C ALA A 226 -2.95 -19.17 -8.02
N ALA A 227 -3.75 -18.12 -8.27
CA ALA A 227 -5.21 -18.25 -8.37
C ALA A 227 -5.64 -18.86 -9.71
N GLU A 228 -6.50 -19.86 -9.64
CA GLU A 228 -7.18 -20.47 -10.76
C GLU A 228 -8.66 -20.08 -10.75
N THR A 229 -9.23 -19.81 -11.92
CA THR A 229 -10.68 -19.54 -12.08
C THR A 229 -11.46 -20.79 -12.50
N LYS A 230 -10.76 -21.84 -12.93
CA LYS A 230 -11.33 -23.11 -13.36
C LYS A 230 -10.44 -24.26 -12.93
N LEU A 231 -11.03 -25.30 -12.34
CA LEU A 231 -10.35 -26.55 -12.00
C LEU A 231 -11.00 -27.70 -12.76
N PRO A 232 -10.23 -28.71 -13.21
CA PRO A 232 -10.81 -29.94 -13.74
C PRO A 232 -11.51 -30.72 -12.61
N THR A 233 -12.54 -31.50 -12.93
CA THR A 233 -13.14 -32.44 -11.95
C THR A 233 -12.13 -33.47 -11.42
N SER A 234 -11.00 -33.65 -12.11
CA SER A 234 -9.87 -34.49 -11.70
C SER A 234 -8.76 -33.74 -10.95
N ALA A 235 -8.98 -32.50 -10.52
CA ALA A 235 -7.97 -31.71 -9.80
C ALA A 235 -7.46 -32.47 -8.56
N GLY A 236 -6.15 -32.48 -8.32
CA GLY A 236 -5.56 -33.24 -7.20
C GLY A 236 -6.00 -32.74 -5.82
N ALA A 237 -6.40 -31.47 -5.72
CA ALA A 237 -6.99 -30.87 -4.53
C ALA A 237 -7.87 -29.67 -4.92
N ILE A 238 -8.75 -29.25 -4.00
CA ILE A 238 -9.36 -27.92 -4.00
C ILE A 238 -8.81 -27.20 -2.78
N VAL A 239 -7.93 -26.23 -3.01
CA VAL A 239 -7.27 -25.44 -1.96
C VAL A 239 -7.70 -23.99 -2.08
N LEU A 240 -8.10 -23.41 -0.95
CA LEU A 240 -8.29 -21.97 -0.79
C LEU A 240 -7.08 -21.39 -0.07
N TYR A 241 -6.61 -20.24 -0.54
CA TYR A 241 -5.56 -19.50 0.13
C TYR A 241 -5.91 -18.04 0.36
N GLY A 242 -5.25 -17.44 1.34
CA GLY A 242 -5.31 -16.02 1.67
C GLY A 242 -3.92 -15.45 1.94
N HIS A 243 -3.67 -14.28 1.38
CA HIS A 243 -2.49 -13.45 1.60
C HIS A 243 -2.92 -12.18 2.32
N ALA A 244 -2.17 -11.76 3.35
CA ALA A 244 -2.52 -10.63 4.21
C ALA A 244 -1.28 -9.81 4.59
N PHE A 245 -1.53 -8.59 5.08
CA PHE A 245 -0.51 -7.71 5.64
C PHE A 245 -0.88 -7.27 7.06
N GLY A 246 0.13 -6.88 7.85
CA GLY A 246 -0.06 -6.33 9.20
C GLY A 246 -0.62 -7.32 10.23
N GLY A 247 -0.44 -8.62 10.02
CA GLY A 247 -0.91 -9.64 10.96
C GLY A 247 -0.15 -9.56 12.28
N ARG A 248 -0.87 -9.71 13.40
CA ARG A 248 -0.34 -9.69 14.76
C ARG A 248 -0.42 -11.07 15.37
N ALA A 249 0.49 -11.38 16.28
CA ALA A 249 0.38 -12.57 17.12
C ALA A 249 -1.00 -12.60 17.81
N GLY A 250 -1.69 -13.73 17.73
CA GLY A 250 -3.05 -13.91 18.25
C GLY A 250 -4.18 -13.60 17.25
N ASP A 251 -3.91 -12.95 16.12
CA ASP A 251 -4.91 -12.83 15.05
C ASP A 251 -5.27 -14.22 14.50
N VAL A 252 -6.44 -14.34 13.89
CA VAL A 252 -6.92 -15.56 13.23
C VAL A 252 -7.16 -15.30 11.75
N ILE A 253 -6.63 -16.16 10.88
CA ILE A 253 -7.06 -16.26 9.49
C ILE A 253 -8.05 -17.42 9.40
N ARG A 254 -9.32 -17.10 9.16
CA ARG A 254 -10.37 -18.07 8.86
C ARG A 254 -10.46 -18.29 7.35
N LEU A 255 -10.41 -19.54 6.91
CA LEU A 255 -10.59 -19.93 5.51
C LEU A 255 -11.80 -20.86 5.40
N GLU A 256 -12.80 -20.42 4.65
CA GLU A 256 -14.07 -21.12 4.45
C GLU A 256 -14.27 -21.43 2.97
N ILE A 257 -14.57 -22.68 2.65
CA ILE A 257 -14.92 -23.14 1.31
C ILE A 257 -16.35 -23.66 1.34
N PHE A 258 -17.15 -23.24 0.38
CA PHE A 258 -18.51 -23.71 0.14
C PHE A 258 -18.55 -24.32 -1.27
N GLY A 259 -18.93 -25.58 -1.38
CA GLY A 259 -19.15 -26.27 -2.65
C GLY A 259 -20.62 -26.20 -3.08
N PRO A 260 -20.99 -26.89 -4.17
CA PRO A 260 -22.36 -26.94 -4.68
C PRO A 260 -23.39 -27.43 -3.64
N ASP A 261 -22.99 -28.35 -2.77
CA ASP A 261 -23.86 -28.97 -1.75
C ASP A 261 -23.81 -28.28 -0.38
N GLY A 262 -23.14 -27.14 -0.25
CA GLY A 262 -23.02 -26.37 0.99
C GLY A 262 -21.60 -26.28 1.54
N GLU A 263 -21.43 -26.32 2.86
CA GLU A 263 -20.12 -26.17 3.50
C GLU A 263 -19.17 -27.30 3.08
N PHE A 264 -18.03 -26.92 2.53
CA PHE A 264 -16.98 -27.85 2.13
C PHE A 264 -15.88 -27.92 3.18
N LEU A 265 -15.46 -26.78 3.73
CA LEU A 265 -14.38 -26.70 4.72
C LEU A 265 -14.46 -25.37 5.48
N SER A 266 -14.14 -25.38 6.76
CA SER A 266 -13.92 -24.17 7.56
C SER A 266 -12.75 -24.42 8.51
N GLU A 267 -11.72 -23.59 8.43
CA GLU A 267 -10.52 -23.72 9.26
C GLU A 267 -10.05 -22.37 9.80
N ASP A 268 -9.76 -22.33 11.10
CA ASP A 268 -9.18 -21.19 11.80
C ASP A 268 -7.69 -21.41 12.03
N MET A 269 -6.87 -20.48 11.53
CA MET A 269 -5.43 -20.52 11.69
C MET A 269 -4.95 -19.33 12.52
N VAL A 270 -4.56 -19.59 13.77
CA VAL A 270 -4.02 -18.57 14.69
C VAL A 270 -2.60 -18.18 14.25
N LEU A 271 -2.29 -16.89 14.28
CA LEU A 271 -0.95 -16.37 14.05
C LEU A 271 -0.13 -16.46 15.33
N ASP A 272 1.02 -17.12 15.26
CA ASP A 272 1.97 -17.28 16.36
C ASP A 272 2.85 -16.03 16.57
N LYS A 273 3.02 -15.21 15.53
CA LYS A 273 3.87 -14.03 15.54
C LYS A 273 3.30 -12.90 14.69
N THR A 274 3.78 -11.68 14.97
CA THR A 274 3.51 -10.50 14.15
C THR A 274 4.33 -10.55 12.86
N GLN A 275 3.71 -10.24 11.72
CA GLN A 275 4.32 -10.32 10.39
C GLN A 275 3.84 -9.17 9.50
N ALA A 276 4.78 -8.52 8.79
CA ALA A 276 4.45 -7.46 7.84
C ALA A 276 3.57 -7.96 6.68
N GLN A 277 3.89 -9.15 6.16
CA GLN A 277 3.04 -9.92 5.24
C GLN A 277 3.05 -11.40 5.63
N LEU A 278 1.92 -12.08 5.38
CA LEU A 278 1.73 -13.48 5.72
C LEU A 278 0.75 -14.17 4.77
N TYR A 279 0.84 -15.49 4.74
CA TYR A 279 0.03 -16.33 3.89
C TYR A 279 -0.47 -17.55 4.65
N ARG A 280 -1.70 -17.99 4.35
CA ARG A 280 -2.32 -19.21 4.86
C ARG A 280 -3.12 -19.89 3.76
N ALA A 281 -3.19 -21.21 3.81
CA ALA A 281 -3.96 -22.00 2.86
C ALA A 281 -4.45 -23.28 3.50
N THR A 282 -5.61 -23.73 3.05
CA THR A 282 -6.21 -25.01 3.44
C THR A 282 -7.04 -25.58 2.31
N GLY A 283 -7.30 -26.88 2.33
CA GLY A 283 -8.09 -27.54 1.31
C GLY A 283 -8.17 -29.04 1.53
N ARG A 284 -8.92 -29.69 0.64
CA ARG A 284 -9.04 -31.16 0.62
C ARG A 284 -8.35 -31.71 -0.62
N ARG A 285 -7.63 -32.81 -0.44
CA ARG A 285 -7.12 -33.62 -1.55
C ARG A 285 -8.27 -34.46 -2.11
N LEU A 286 -8.19 -34.77 -3.39
CA LEU A 286 -9.15 -35.65 -4.03
C LEU A 286 -9.03 -37.05 -3.41
N SER A 287 -10.08 -37.48 -2.71
CA SER A 287 -10.18 -38.82 -2.11
C SER A 287 -11.01 -39.79 -2.95
N ASP A 288 -11.88 -39.27 -3.82
CA ASP A 288 -12.75 -40.02 -4.71
C ASP A 288 -12.24 -39.99 -6.17
N THR A 289 -13.04 -40.49 -7.11
CA THR A 289 -12.69 -40.51 -8.53
C THR A 289 -12.78 -39.13 -9.19
N ARG A 290 -13.63 -38.22 -8.70
CA ARG A 290 -13.78 -36.84 -9.21
C ARG A 290 -14.43 -35.92 -8.17
N TRP A 291 -14.18 -34.62 -8.31
CA TRP A 291 -14.95 -33.57 -7.63
C TRP A 291 -16.33 -33.39 -8.26
N GLU A 292 -17.28 -32.94 -7.45
CA GLU A 292 -18.57 -32.48 -7.95
C GLU A 292 -18.36 -31.24 -8.83
N ALA A 293 -19.00 -31.22 -9.99
CA ALA A 293 -18.89 -30.07 -10.88
C ALA A 293 -19.77 -28.93 -10.38
N GLY A 294 -19.30 -27.70 -10.51
CA GLY A 294 -20.05 -26.52 -10.10
C GLY A 294 -19.18 -25.41 -9.57
N GLU A 295 -19.82 -24.41 -8.98
CA GLU A 295 -19.12 -23.30 -8.36
C GLU A 295 -18.72 -23.65 -6.92
N TYR A 296 -17.45 -23.40 -6.61
CA TYR A 296 -16.93 -23.41 -5.26
C TYR A 296 -16.62 -21.97 -4.86
N ARG A 297 -17.19 -21.52 -3.75
CA ARG A 297 -16.99 -20.20 -3.20
C ARG A 297 -16.03 -20.26 -2.01
N GLY A 298 -15.05 -19.39 -1.99
CA GLY A 298 -14.08 -19.23 -0.91
C GLY A 298 -14.30 -17.92 -0.18
N VAL A 299 -14.19 -17.93 1.14
CA VAL A 299 -14.23 -16.73 1.98
C VAL A 299 -13.03 -16.79 2.91
N VAL A 300 -12.22 -15.74 2.91
CA VAL A 300 -11.12 -15.58 3.87
C VAL A 300 -11.42 -14.38 4.75
N THR A 301 -11.28 -14.56 6.06
CA THR A 301 -11.50 -13.51 7.05
C THR A 301 -10.27 -13.39 7.94
N LEU A 302 -9.73 -12.17 8.06
CA LEU A 302 -8.76 -11.82 9.09
C LEU A 302 -9.52 -11.29 10.31
N ILE A 303 -9.30 -11.90 11.46
CA ILE A 303 -10.00 -11.65 12.71
C ILE A 303 -8.97 -11.24 13.77
N ARG A 304 -9.27 -10.16 14.51
CA ARG A 304 -8.48 -9.69 15.65
C ARG A 304 -9.39 -9.52 16.83
N GLU A 305 -9.02 -10.13 17.96
CA GLU A 305 -9.78 -10.05 19.22
C GLU A 305 -11.28 -10.38 19.02
N GLY A 306 -11.56 -11.39 18.19
CA GLY A 306 -12.93 -11.84 17.87
C GLY A 306 -13.68 -10.99 16.84
N THR A 307 -13.12 -9.86 16.38
CA THR A 307 -13.74 -8.99 15.37
C THR A 307 -13.15 -9.24 13.99
N ALA A 308 -14.00 -9.41 12.97
CA ALA A 308 -13.55 -9.48 11.58
C ALA A 308 -13.08 -8.10 11.11
N ILE A 309 -11.78 -7.94 10.90
CA ILE A 309 -11.16 -6.66 10.50
C ILE A 309 -10.89 -6.58 8.99
N SER A 310 -10.91 -7.71 8.29
CA SER A 310 -10.88 -7.75 6.83
C SER A 310 -11.51 -9.04 6.32
N LYS A 311 -12.27 -8.97 5.23
CA LYS A 311 -12.94 -10.11 4.60
C LYS A 311 -12.87 -10.01 3.09
N LYS A 312 -12.45 -11.08 2.42
CA LYS A 312 -12.47 -11.20 0.95
C LYS A 312 -13.10 -12.52 0.53
N ALA A 313 -13.81 -12.51 -0.59
CA ALA A 313 -14.40 -13.69 -1.18
C ALA A 313 -13.86 -13.91 -2.60
N THR A 314 -13.87 -15.15 -3.05
CA THR A 314 -13.49 -15.57 -4.39
C THR A 314 -14.31 -16.79 -4.79
N SER A 315 -14.27 -17.17 -6.06
CA SER A 315 -14.88 -18.42 -6.52
C SER A 315 -14.08 -19.07 -7.64
N VAL A 316 -14.31 -20.36 -7.81
CA VAL A 316 -13.71 -21.19 -8.85
C VAL A 316 -14.76 -22.15 -9.42
N THR A 317 -14.73 -22.38 -10.72
CA THR A 317 -15.62 -23.37 -11.35
C THR A 317 -14.89 -24.70 -11.53
N VAL A 318 -15.44 -25.77 -10.97
CA VAL A 318 -14.97 -27.15 -11.20
C VAL A 318 -15.76 -27.76 -12.36
N ARG A 319 -15.09 -28.19 -13.44
CA ARG A 319 -15.73 -28.76 -14.64
C ARG A 319 -14.78 -29.55 -15.52
#